data_AF-A0A1E3NEI3-F1
#
_entry.id   AF-A0A1E3NEI3-F1
#
_cell.length_a   1.000
_cell.length_b   1.000
_cell.length_c   1.000
_cell.angle_alpha   90.00
_cell.angle_beta   90.00
_cell.angle_gamma   90.00
#
_symmetry.space_group_name_H-M   'P 1'
#
loop_
_entity.id
_entity.type
_entity.pdbx_description
1 polymer ?
#
loop_
_entity_poly.entity_id
_entity_poly.type
_entity_poly.pdbx_seq_one_letter_code
_entity_poly.pdbx_strand_id
1 'polypeptide(L)'
;MLETGLGGDTQFIDSVELYNRFSPLLKTKLEGLRVLHSSREQANGTALIGAIQRKHVIDSIHPVVRYHPVLKKKSLFVNSGFSRRFLGLKQEESDNLLSFLLDHSKTCLDAHIRLQWDENTVVIWDNRRVVHSATADWDATSTRHAFRITTMAERPVETEEEYESWSPEAEEERLKLKNYYLNLSPSEYYEATMK
;
A
#
# COMPACT_ATOMS: atom_id res chain seq x y z
N MET A 1 -15.92 -4.24 -27.24
CA MET A 1 -14.65 -4.72 -26.69
C MET A 1 -14.16 -5.81 -27.63
N LEU A 2 -13.11 -5.56 -28.42
CA LEU A 2 -12.47 -6.58 -29.25
C LEU A 2 -11.02 -6.16 -29.47
N GLU A 3 -10.16 -6.53 -28.52
CA GLU A 3 -8.78 -6.93 -28.82
C GLU A 3 -8.33 -7.81 -27.66
N THR A 4 -8.66 -9.08 -27.79
CA THR A 4 -8.25 -10.13 -26.87
C THR A 4 -6.77 -10.41 -27.12
N GLY A 5 -5.94 -10.19 -26.10
CA GLY A 5 -4.60 -10.78 -26.02
C GLY A 5 -3.39 -9.91 -26.39
N LEU A 6 -3.55 -8.60 -26.65
CA LEU A 6 -2.44 -7.69 -26.96
C LEU A 6 -2.25 -6.63 -25.88
N GLY A 7 -1.68 -7.03 -24.74
CA GLY A 7 -1.31 -6.14 -23.64
C GLY A 7 -2.47 -5.72 -22.72
N GLY A 8 -2.19 -4.81 -21.78
CA GLY A 8 -3.17 -4.34 -20.79
C GLY A 8 -3.37 -5.27 -19.60
N ASP A 9 -2.38 -6.14 -19.35
CA ASP A 9 -2.40 -7.11 -18.27
C ASP A 9 -2.45 -6.43 -16.89
N THR A 10 -2.86 -7.19 -15.89
CA THR A 10 -2.76 -6.75 -14.49
C THR A 10 -1.85 -7.69 -13.72
N GLN A 11 -0.85 -7.11 -13.08
CA GLN A 11 0.08 -7.84 -12.24
C GLN A 11 -0.34 -7.69 -10.78
N PHE A 12 -0.28 -8.78 -10.03
CA PHE A 12 -0.60 -8.85 -8.61
C PHE A 12 0.59 -9.45 -7.88
N ILE A 13 0.90 -8.94 -6.70
CA ILE A 13 1.93 -9.49 -5.83
C ILE A 13 1.39 -9.74 -4.43
N ASP A 14 1.74 -10.89 -3.86
CA ASP A 14 1.31 -11.31 -2.52
C ASP A 14 2.21 -10.71 -1.44
N SER A 15 1.68 -9.72 -0.71
CA SER A 15 2.44 -9.02 0.31
C SER A 15 2.64 -9.82 1.60
N VAL A 16 1.88 -10.89 1.82
CA VAL A 16 2.17 -11.87 2.88
C VAL A 16 3.44 -12.63 2.54
N GLU A 17 3.57 -13.07 1.29
CA GLU A 17 4.74 -13.82 0.83
C GLU A 17 6.01 -12.94 0.85
N LEU A 18 5.89 -11.67 0.44
CA LEU A 18 6.98 -10.70 0.57
C LEU A 18 7.49 -10.59 2.01
N TYR A 19 6.57 -10.47 2.96
CA TYR A 19 6.93 -10.38 4.38
C TYR A 19 7.55 -11.66 4.91
N ASN A 20 7.02 -12.82 4.53
CA ASN A 20 7.52 -14.12 4.99
C ASN A 20 8.99 -14.36 4.66
N ARG A 21 9.46 -13.82 3.53
CA ARG A 21 10.84 -13.96 3.03
C ARG A 21 11.87 -13.12 3.78
N PHE A 22 11.44 -12.12 4.53
CA PHE A 22 12.38 -11.34 5.32
C PHE A 22 13.03 -12.18 6.42
N SER A 23 14.30 -11.91 6.67
CA SER A 23 15.01 -12.50 7.81
C SER A 23 14.31 -12.12 9.12
N PRO A 24 14.42 -12.96 10.17
CA PRO A 24 13.83 -12.64 11.47
C PRO A 24 14.27 -11.28 12.01
N LEU A 25 15.55 -10.93 11.84
CA LEU A 25 16.09 -9.63 12.24
C LEU A 25 15.37 -8.47 11.54
N LEU A 26 15.20 -8.56 10.22
CA LEU A 26 14.51 -7.51 9.47
C LEU A 26 13.03 -7.42 9.86
N LYS A 27 12.36 -8.55 10.09
CA LYS A 27 10.97 -8.56 10.58
C LYS A 27 10.85 -7.79 11.90
N THR A 28 11.73 -8.04 12.87
CA THR A 28 11.76 -7.31 14.15
C THR A 28 12.04 -5.82 13.95
N LYS A 29 12.87 -5.43 12.97
CA LYS A 29 13.14 -4.01 12.68
C LYS A 29 11.97 -3.28 12.04
N LEU A 30 11.09 -4.00 11.33
CA LEU A 30 9.90 -3.43 10.69
C LEU A 30 8.69 -3.36 11.63
N GLU A 31 8.70 -4.12 12.73
CA GLU A 31 7.68 -4.05 13.77
C GLU A 31 7.70 -2.68 14.46
N GLY A 32 6.51 -2.13 14.73
CA GLY A 32 6.29 -0.79 15.26
C GLY A 32 6.49 0.34 14.25
N LEU A 33 7.16 0.07 13.11
CA LEU A 33 7.44 1.10 12.12
C LEU A 33 6.15 1.53 11.40
N ARG A 34 5.96 2.85 11.29
CA ARG A 34 4.80 3.45 10.61
C ARG A 34 5.25 4.16 9.34
N VAL A 35 4.42 4.10 8.31
CA VAL A 35 4.65 4.70 6.98
C VAL A 35 3.55 5.71 6.65
N LEU A 36 3.95 6.83 6.06
CA LEU A 36 3.05 7.80 5.44
C LEU A 36 2.67 7.29 4.04
N HIS A 37 1.37 7.09 3.82
CA HIS A 37 0.77 6.92 2.50
C HIS A 37 0.12 8.22 2.04
N SER A 38 0.41 8.64 0.81
CA SER A 38 -0.11 9.89 0.24
C SER A 38 -0.58 9.72 -1.20
N SER A 39 -1.79 10.19 -1.49
CA SER A 39 -2.33 10.21 -2.86
C SER A 39 -1.92 11.44 -3.68
N ARG A 40 -1.02 12.30 -3.16
CA ARG A 40 -0.57 13.55 -3.81
C ARG A 40 0.01 13.31 -5.20
N GLU A 41 0.93 12.36 -5.35
CA GLU A 41 1.57 12.09 -6.64
C GLU A 41 0.58 11.60 -7.70
N GLN A 42 -0.39 10.77 -7.32
CA GLN A 42 -1.45 10.33 -8.24
C GLN A 42 -2.36 11.48 -8.67
N ALA A 43 -2.71 12.36 -7.73
CA ALA A 43 -3.49 13.56 -8.03
C ALA A 43 -2.73 14.50 -8.98
N ASN A 44 -1.44 14.74 -8.71
CA ASN A 44 -0.59 15.55 -9.56
C ASN A 44 -0.45 14.94 -10.96
N GLY A 45 -0.21 13.62 -11.06
CA GLY A 45 -0.15 12.92 -12.35
C GLY A 45 -1.47 13.02 -13.14
N THR A 46 -2.60 12.91 -12.46
CA THR A 46 -3.94 13.07 -13.06
C THR A 46 -4.14 14.49 -13.60
N ALA A 47 -3.74 15.50 -12.83
CA ALA A 47 -3.84 16.90 -13.24
C ALA A 47 -2.92 17.22 -14.44
N LEU A 48 -1.70 16.67 -14.46
CA LEU A 48 -0.73 16.87 -15.55
C LEU A 48 -1.25 16.37 -16.91
N ILE A 49 -2.03 15.29 -16.92
CA ILE A 49 -2.63 14.74 -18.14
C ILE A 49 -4.03 15.32 -18.45
N GLY A 50 -4.48 16.34 -17.70
CA GLY A 50 -5.79 16.97 -17.88
C GLY A 50 -6.98 16.06 -17.54
N ALA A 51 -6.76 14.96 -16.81
CA ALA A 51 -7.81 14.04 -16.41
C ALA A 51 -8.59 14.57 -15.19
N ILE A 52 -9.82 14.07 -15.02
CA ILE A 52 -10.69 14.49 -13.92
C ILE A 52 -10.21 13.88 -12.60
N GLN A 53 -9.79 14.73 -11.66
CA GLN A 53 -9.50 14.33 -10.30
C GLN A 53 -10.81 14.07 -9.52
N ARG A 54 -11.14 12.79 -9.31
CA ARG A 54 -12.39 12.38 -8.65
C ARG A 54 -12.32 12.30 -7.12
N LYS A 55 -11.14 12.44 -6.53
CA LYS A 55 -10.91 12.30 -5.08
C LYS A 55 -10.00 13.40 -4.55
N HIS A 56 -10.30 13.88 -3.35
CA HIS A 56 -9.40 14.76 -2.62
C HIS A 56 -8.11 14.04 -2.28
N VAL A 57 -7.04 14.82 -2.17
CA VAL A 57 -5.76 14.33 -1.69
C VAL A 57 -5.90 13.88 -0.24
N ILE A 58 -5.40 12.67 0.06
CA ILE A 58 -5.41 12.12 1.42
C ILE A 58 -4.00 11.67 1.78
N ASP A 59 -3.61 12.06 3.00
CA ASP A 59 -2.43 11.57 3.70
C ASP A 59 -2.89 10.74 4.91
N SER A 60 -2.33 9.54 5.06
CA SER A 60 -2.64 8.59 6.14
C SER A 60 -1.38 7.90 6.67
N ILE A 61 -1.37 7.63 7.98
CA ILE A 61 -0.31 6.86 8.63
C ILE A 61 -0.80 5.43 8.82
N HIS A 62 0.01 4.48 8.38
CA HIS A 62 -0.27 3.04 8.47
C HIS A 62 0.92 2.28 9.06
N PRO A 63 0.72 1.09 9.64
CA PRO A 63 1.83 0.22 9.97
C PRO A 63 2.51 -0.30 8.70
N VAL A 64 3.84 -0.44 8.75
CA VAL A 64 4.62 -1.07 7.68
C VAL A 64 4.32 -2.56 7.59
N VAL A 65 4.08 -3.17 8.75
CA VAL A 65 3.65 -4.56 8.87
C VAL A 65 2.17 -4.58 9.21
N ARG A 66 1.34 -4.97 8.27
CA ARG A 66 -0.11 -5.07 8.46
C ARG A 66 -0.49 -6.47 8.92
N TYR A 67 -1.30 -6.55 9.96
CA TYR A 67 -2.03 -7.74 10.35
C TYR A 67 -3.29 -7.94 9.49
N HIS A 68 -3.49 -9.18 9.05
CA HIS A 68 -4.64 -9.58 8.26
C HIS A 68 -5.69 -10.26 9.16
N PRO A 69 -6.87 -9.66 9.40
CA PRO A 69 -7.80 -10.12 10.44
C PRO A 69 -8.42 -11.50 10.15
N VAL A 70 -8.61 -11.86 8.88
CA VAL A 70 -9.15 -13.18 8.51
C VAL A 70 -8.08 -14.27 8.47
N LEU A 71 -6.95 -14.02 7.80
CA LEU A 71 -5.87 -15.00 7.64
C LEU A 71 -4.99 -15.16 8.88
N LYS A 72 -5.05 -14.22 9.83
CA LYS A 72 -4.21 -14.16 11.03
C LYS A 72 -2.71 -14.17 10.67
N LYS A 73 -2.36 -13.46 9.59
CA LYS A 73 -0.99 -13.34 9.04
C LYS A 73 -0.52 -11.89 9.01
N LYS A 74 0.80 -11.70 9.04
CA LYS A 74 1.46 -10.41 8.80
C LYS A 74 1.79 -10.26 7.31
N SER A 75 1.74 -9.02 6.83
CA SER A 75 1.98 -8.67 5.42
C SER A 75 2.72 -7.34 5.32
N LEU A 76 3.52 -7.18 4.26
CA LEU A 76 4.19 -5.92 3.98
C LEU A 76 3.18 -4.92 3.41
N PHE A 77 3.05 -3.74 4.03
CA PHE A 77 2.06 -2.73 3.64
C PHE A 77 2.73 -1.48 3.08
N VAL A 78 3.56 -1.69 2.05
CA VAL A 78 4.32 -0.66 1.33
C VAL A 78 4.11 -0.83 -0.16
N ASN A 79 3.94 0.27 -0.90
CA ASN A 79 3.85 0.26 -2.36
C ASN A 79 4.31 1.59 -2.97
N SER A 80 4.81 1.55 -4.20
CA SER A 80 5.33 2.72 -4.90
C SER A 80 4.27 3.80 -5.17
N GLY A 81 3.01 3.40 -5.32
CA GLY A 81 1.92 4.32 -5.63
C GLY A 81 1.59 5.30 -4.50
N PHE A 82 1.81 4.92 -3.24
CA PHE A 82 1.37 5.70 -2.08
C PHE A 82 2.42 5.92 -1.00
N SER A 83 3.34 4.98 -0.76
CA SER A 83 4.29 5.09 0.35
C SER A 83 5.31 6.19 0.09
N ARG A 84 5.54 7.07 1.08
CA ARG A 84 6.42 8.25 0.95
C ARG A 84 7.60 8.25 1.91
N ARG A 85 7.34 8.08 3.20
CA ARG A 85 8.39 8.06 4.22
C ARG A 85 7.97 7.28 5.46
N PHE A 86 8.94 6.78 6.20
CA PHE A 86 8.72 6.20 7.52
C PHE A 86 8.78 7.29 8.59
N LEU A 87 7.95 7.16 9.62
CA LEU A 87 7.99 8.06 10.77
C LEU A 87 9.10 7.60 11.72
N GLY A 88 9.75 8.54 12.40
CA GLY A 88 10.87 8.25 13.30
C GLY A 88 12.22 7.98 12.63
N LEU A 89 12.29 7.99 11.29
CA LEU A 89 13.54 7.85 10.53
C LEU A 89 13.96 9.17 9.91
N LYS A 90 15.27 9.40 9.79
CA LYS A 90 15.82 10.48 8.95
C LYS A 90 15.49 10.20 7.49
N GLN A 91 15.52 11.26 6.67
CA GLN A 91 15.19 11.17 5.25
C GLN A 91 16.01 10.08 4.53
N GLU A 92 17.34 10.10 4.70
CA GLU A 92 18.24 9.12 4.05
C GLU A 92 17.97 7.67 4.50
N GLU A 93 17.67 7.45 5.78
CA GLU A 93 17.32 6.14 6.32
C GLU A 93 15.99 5.66 5.72
N SER A 94 15.01 6.57 5.67
CA SER A 94 13.68 6.29 5.13
C SER A 94 13.74 5.97 3.64
N ASP A 95 14.48 6.74 2.85
CA ASP A 95 14.58 6.56 1.40
C ASP A 95 15.28 5.25 1.05
N ASN A 96 16.38 4.94 1.74
CA ASN A 96 17.09 3.68 1.53
C ASN A 96 16.24 2.47 1.92
N LEU A 97 15.54 2.52 3.05
CA LEU A 97 14.64 1.44 3.46
C LEU A 97 13.47 1.30 2.49
N LEU A 98 12.88 2.40 2.03
CA LEU A 98 11.75 2.37 1.10
C LEU A 98 12.20 1.77 -0.24
N SER A 99 13.35 2.21 -0.77
CA SER A 99 13.91 1.63 -1.99
C SER A 99 14.12 0.14 -1.85
N PHE A 100 14.76 -0.30 -0.75
CA PHE A 100 15.00 -1.72 -0.48
C PHE A 100 13.69 -2.54 -0.48
N LEU A 101 12.65 -2.08 0.22
CA LEU A 101 11.37 -2.79 0.31
C LEU A 101 10.63 -2.83 -1.04
N LEU A 102 10.71 -1.75 -1.81
CA LEU A 102 10.13 -1.70 -3.16
C LEU A 102 10.89 -2.61 -4.13
N ASP A 103 12.22 -2.65 -4.05
CA ASP A 103 13.05 -3.49 -4.91
C ASP A 103 12.88 -4.97 -4.58
N HIS A 104 12.74 -5.33 -3.30
CA HIS A 104 12.31 -6.67 -2.87
C HIS A 104 10.98 -7.08 -3.54
N SER A 105 10.00 -6.17 -3.55
CA SER A 105 8.70 -6.41 -4.20
C SER A 105 8.83 -6.62 -5.71
N LYS A 106 9.69 -5.85 -6.39
CA LYS A 106 9.91 -5.99 -7.84
C LYS A 106 10.65 -7.28 -8.21
N THR A 107 11.56 -7.74 -7.35
CA THR A 107 12.48 -8.85 -7.66
C THR A 107 11.97 -10.22 -7.21
N CYS A 108 11.00 -10.29 -6.31
CA CYS A 108 10.33 -11.54 -5.90
C CYS A 108 9.35 -12.05 -6.97
N LEU A 109 9.84 -12.37 -8.17
CA LEU A 109 9.01 -12.74 -9.33
C LEU A 109 8.08 -13.94 -9.07
N ASP A 110 8.48 -14.85 -8.19
CA ASP A 110 7.68 -16.03 -7.79
C ASP A 110 6.52 -15.71 -6.84
N ALA A 111 6.46 -14.49 -6.30
CA ALA A 111 5.31 -13.96 -5.56
C ALA A 111 4.33 -13.18 -6.46
N HIS A 112 4.62 -13.05 -7.76
CA HIS A 112 3.75 -12.37 -8.72
C HIS A 112 2.81 -13.33 -9.44
N ILE A 113 1.62 -12.82 -9.76
CA ILE A 113 0.70 -13.39 -10.73
C ILE A 113 0.44 -12.32 -11.79
N ARG A 114 0.59 -12.69 -13.06
CA ARG A 114 0.22 -11.85 -14.20
C ARG A 114 -1.07 -12.38 -14.81
N LEU A 115 -2.10 -11.55 -14.79
CA LEU A 115 -3.38 -11.84 -15.40
C LEU A 115 -3.46 -11.16 -16.76
N GLN A 116 -3.68 -11.98 -17.78
CA GLN A 116 -4.10 -11.54 -19.11
C GLN A 116 -5.62 -11.44 -19.14
N TRP A 117 -6.13 -10.31 -19.64
CA TRP A 117 -7.57 -10.07 -19.73
C TRP A 117 -8.15 -10.68 -21.00
N ASP A 118 -9.31 -11.33 -20.85
CA ASP A 118 -10.17 -11.75 -21.96
C ASP A 118 -11.60 -11.24 -21.75
N GLU A 119 -12.44 -11.34 -22.77
CA GLU A 119 -13.84 -10.93 -22.70
C GLU A 119 -14.55 -11.61 -21.51
N ASN A 120 -15.32 -10.82 -20.77
CA ASN A 120 -16.07 -11.26 -19.58
C ASN A 120 -15.21 -11.83 -18.43
N THR A 121 -13.88 -11.65 -18.45
CA THR A 121 -13.02 -11.98 -17.32
C THR A 121 -13.40 -11.14 -16.11
N VAL A 122 -13.67 -11.80 -14.99
CA VAL A 122 -13.92 -11.15 -13.69
C VAL A 122 -12.84 -11.58 -12.72
N VAL A 123 -12.25 -10.61 -12.03
CA VAL A 123 -11.18 -10.82 -11.08
C VAL A 123 -11.62 -10.30 -9.73
N ILE A 124 -11.46 -11.15 -8.71
CA ILE A 124 -11.71 -10.80 -7.32
C ILE A 124 -10.40 -11.01 -6.59
N TRP A 125 -9.94 -10.00 -5.86
CA TRP A 125 -8.72 -10.08 -5.07
C TRP A 125 -8.92 -9.45 -3.69
N ASP A 126 -8.15 -9.93 -2.72
CA ASP A 126 -8.13 -9.36 -1.38
C ASP A 126 -7.14 -8.19 -1.33
N ASN A 127 -7.68 -6.96 -1.36
CA ASN A 127 -6.90 -5.72 -1.37
C ASN A 127 -6.12 -5.48 -0.05
N ARG A 128 -6.27 -6.37 0.96
CA ARG A 128 -5.55 -6.32 2.23
C ARG A 128 -4.17 -6.98 2.17
N ARG A 129 -3.96 -7.89 1.22
CA ARG A 129 -2.68 -8.62 1.04
C ARG A 129 -2.09 -8.52 -0.37
N VAL A 130 -2.75 -7.81 -1.28
CA VAL A 130 -2.31 -7.73 -2.67
C VAL A 130 -1.96 -6.30 -3.03
N VAL A 131 -0.78 -6.12 -3.61
CA VAL A 131 -0.45 -4.91 -4.39
C VAL A 131 -0.62 -5.26 -5.86
N HIS A 132 -1.16 -4.34 -6.65
CA HIS A 132 -1.38 -4.58 -8.08
C HIS A 132 -0.92 -3.41 -8.93
N SER A 133 -0.59 -3.71 -10.18
CA SER A 133 -0.23 -2.71 -11.19
C SER A 133 -0.91 -3.02 -12.51
N ALA A 134 -1.41 -1.99 -13.17
CA ALA A 134 -1.84 -2.08 -14.56
C ALA A 134 -0.60 -1.99 -15.45
N THR A 135 -0.49 -2.89 -16.43
CA THR A 135 0.61 -2.88 -17.40
C THR A 135 0.20 -2.05 -18.60
N ALA A 136 0.88 -0.94 -18.84
CA ALA A 136 0.63 -0.04 -19.98
C ALA A 136 1.37 -0.49 -21.24
N ASP A 137 1.06 -1.71 -21.71
CA ASP A 137 1.73 -2.39 -22.83
C ASP A 137 0.80 -2.73 -24.00
N TRP A 138 -0.17 -1.86 -24.31
CA TRP A 138 -1.10 -2.02 -25.44
C TRP A 138 -1.03 -0.82 -26.40
N ASP A 139 -1.54 -0.99 -27.64
CA ASP A 139 -1.55 0.08 -28.64
C ASP A 139 -2.42 1.27 -28.18
N ALA A 140 -1.90 2.49 -28.34
CA ALA A 140 -2.60 3.73 -28.02
C ALA A 140 -3.91 3.90 -28.82
N THR A 141 -4.05 3.22 -29.97
CA THR A 141 -5.30 3.22 -30.74
C THR A 141 -6.38 2.29 -30.16
N SER A 142 -5.99 1.32 -29.34
CA SER A 142 -6.89 0.33 -28.76
C SER A 142 -7.62 0.89 -27.53
N THR A 143 -8.92 0.59 -27.42
CA THR A 143 -9.75 1.02 -26.29
C THR A 143 -9.88 -0.09 -25.24
N ARG A 144 -9.47 0.22 -24.00
CA ARG A 144 -9.65 -0.65 -22.82
C ARG A 144 -10.62 -0.02 -21.83
N HIS A 145 -11.66 -0.75 -21.44
CA HIS A 145 -12.64 -0.30 -20.45
C HIS A 145 -12.92 -1.42 -19.43
N ALA A 146 -12.93 -1.05 -18.15
CA ALA A 146 -13.25 -1.96 -17.06
C ALA A 146 -14.12 -1.25 -16.02
N PHE A 147 -15.02 -2.01 -15.40
CA PHE A 147 -15.76 -1.58 -14.22
C PHE A 147 -15.09 -2.13 -12.97
N ARG A 148 -15.00 -1.31 -11.91
CA ARG A 148 -14.44 -1.73 -10.63
C ARG A 148 -15.38 -1.37 -9.50
N ILE A 149 -15.69 -2.34 -8.66
CA ILE A 149 -16.41 -2.18 -7.40
C ILE A 149 -15.41 -2.46 -6.28
N THR A 150 -15.41 -1.62 -5.24
CA THR A 150 -14.59 -1.80 -4.05
C THR A 150 -15.48 -1.78 -2.83
N THR A 151 -15.38 -2.81 -1.99
CA THR A 151 -16.07 -2.85 -0.70
C THR A 151 -15.30 -2.06 0.35
N MET A 152 -16.00 -1.59 1.37
CA MET A 152 -15.35 -1.05 2.56
C MET A 152 -14.69 -2.19 3.34
N ALA A 153 -13.54 -1.92 3.94
CA ALA A 153 -12.78 -2.88 4.74
C ALA A 153 -12.41 -2.25 6.09
N GLU A 154 -11.81 -3.05 6.96
CA GLU A 154 -11.30 -2.58 8.24
C GLU A 154 -10.12 -1.62 8.07
N ARG A 155 -9.82 -0.88 9.15
CA ARG A 155 -8.60 -0.10 9.26
C ARG A 155 -7.36 -1.02 9.29
N PRO A 156 -6.29 -0.71 8.54
CA PRO A 156 -5.02 -1.42 8.69
C PRO A 156 -4.42 -1.22 10.08
N VAL A 157 -4.11 -2.32 10.75
CA VAL A 157 -3.50 -2.41 12.09
C VAL A 157 -2.30 -3.34 12.07
N GLU A 158 -1.44 -3.25 13.07
CA GLU A 158 -0.24 -4.08 13.15
C GLU A 158 -0.46 -5.40 13.87
N THR A 159 -1.37 -5.44 14.86
CA THR A 159 -1.59 -6.61 15.71
C THR A 159 -3.06 -6.99 15.79
N GLU A 160 -3.31 -8.20 16.29
CA GLU A 160 -4.67 -8.69 16.57
C GLU A 160 -5.31 -7.90 17.72
N GLU A 161 -4.54 -7.56 18.74
CA GLU A 161 -5.03 -6.77 19.87
C GLU A 161 -5.52 -5.39 19.40
N GLU A 162 -4.77 -4.71 18.52
CA GLU A 162 -5.16 -3.42 17.94
C GLU A 162 -6.41 -3.56 17.04
N TYR A 163 -6.60 -4.71 16.40
CA TYR A 163 -7.80 -5.00 15.59
C TYR A 163 -9.04 -5.15 16.49
N GLU A 164 -8.95 -5.99 17.51
CA GLU A 164 -10.05 -6.33 18.42
C GLU A 164 -10.42 -5.16 19.34
N SER A 165 -9.47 -4.28 19.67
CA SER A 165 -9.70 -3.09 20.48
C SER A 165 -10.23 -1.88 19.69
N TRP A 166 -10.61 -2.06 18.42
CA TRP A 166 -11.07 -0.95 17.58
C TRP A 166 -12.44 -0.40 18.04
N SER A 167 -12.57 0.92 18.09
CA SER A 167 -13.85 1.61 18.22
C SER A 167 -13.88 2.90 17.38
N PRO A 168 -15.07 3.42 17.04
CA PRO A 168 -15.20 4.71 16.36
C PRO A 168 -14.52 5.87 17.12
N GLU A 169 -14.64 5.89 18.45
CA GLU A 169 -14.07 6.93 19.32
C GLU A 169 -12.54 6.86 19.31
N ALA A 170 -11.97 5.65 19.42
CA ALA A 170 -10.53 5.44 19.33
C ALA A 170 -9.98 5.87 17.96
N GLU A 171 -10.72 5.64 16.87
CA GLU A 171 -10.33 6.10 15.55
C GLU A 171 -10.39 7.61 15.40
N GLU A 172 -11.40 8.27 15.97
CA GLU A 172 -11.50 9.73 15.96
C GLU A 172 -10.31 10.39 16.68
N GLU A 173 -9.95 9.89 17.86
CA GLU A 173 -8.80 10.36 18.62
C GLU A 173 -7.49 10.15 17.84
N ARG A 174 -7.33 9.01 17.19
CA ARG A 174 -6.17 8.74 16.32
C ARG A 174 -6.08 9.71 15.16
N LEU A 175 -7.21 10.03 14.52
CA LEU A 175 -7.26 10.97 13.39
C LEU A 175 -6.87 12.39 13.82
N LYS A 176 -7.22 12.82 15.04
CA LYS A 176 -6.79 14.10 15.62
C LYS A 176 -5.26 14.19 15.75
N LEU A 177 -4.61 13.09 16.15
CA LEU A 177 -3.16 13.02 16.32
C LEU A 177 -2.37 12.89 15.02
N LYS A 178 -3.01 12.61 13.89
CA LYS A 178 -2.33 12.40 12.61
C LYS A 178 -1.38 13.54 12.24
N ASN A 179 -1.89 14.78 12.25
CA ASN A 179 -1.09 15.94 11.86
C ASN A 179 0.01 16.25 12.88
N TYR A 180 -0.22 15.94 14.15
CA TYR A 180 0.81 16.03 15.18
C TYR A 180 2.00 15.12 14.85
N TYR A 181 1.76 13.81 14.65
CA TYR A 181 2.82 12.86 14.32
C TYR A 181 3.54 13.15 13.00
N LEU A 182 2.84 13.67 11.98
CA LEU A 182 3.45 14.03 10.70
C LEU A 182 4.44 15.20 10.81
N ASN A 183 4.31 16.05 11.83
CA ASN A 183 5.16 17.23 12.02
C ASN A 183 6.33 16.99 12.99
N LEU A 184 6.40 15.83 13.64
CA LEU A 184 7.52 15.51 14.54
C LEU A 184 8.79 15.20 13.75
N SER A 185 9.92 15.67 14.27
CA SER A 185 11.24 15.18 13.87
C SER A 185 11.44 13.71 14.27
N PRO A 186 12.44 13.01 13.72
CA PRO A 186 12.72 11.62 14.08
C PRO A 186 12.88 11.39 15.59
N SER A 187 13.63 12.26 16.28
CA SER A 187 13.85 12.15 17.73
C SER A 187 12.57 12.39 18.53
N GLU A 188 11.80 13.42 18.19
CA GLU A 188 10.53 13.72 18.87
C GLU A 188 9.50 12.60 18.66
N TYR A 189 9.45 12.01 17.46
CA TYR A 189 8.58 10.86 17.19
C TYR A 189 8.97 9.65 18.03
N TYR A 190 10.27 9.38 18.14
CA TYR A 190 10.78 8.30 18.99
C TYR A 190 10.39 8.50 20.46
N GLU A 191 10.58 9.71 21.01
CA GLU A 191 10.20 10.03 22.39
C GLU A 191 8.68 9.95 22.62
N ALA A 192 7.88 10.35 21.64
CA ALA A 192 6.41 10.34 21.72
C ALA A 192 5.80 8.92 21.65
N THR A 193 6.55 7.92 21.17
CA THR A 193 6.04 6.56 20.92
C THR A 193 6.67 5.47 21.79
N MET A 194 7.76 5.78 22.52
CA MET A 194 8.47 4.85 23.42
C MET A 194 8.04 4.94 24.91
N LYS A 195 6.77 5.23 25.20
CA LYS A 195 6.17 5.09 26.53
C LYS A 195 5.17 3.95 26.54
#